data_AF-A0A966WU27-F1
#
_entry.id   AF-A0A966WU27-F1
#
_cell.length_a   1.000
_cell.length_b   1.000
_cell.length_c   1.000
_cell.angle_alpha   90.00
_cell.angle_beta   90.00
_cell.angle_gamma   90.00
#
_symmetry.space_group_name_H-M   'P 1'
#
loop_
_entity.id
_entity.type
_entity.pdbx_description
1 polymer ?
#
loop_
_entity_poly.entity_id
_entity_poly.type
_entity_poly.pdbx_seq_one_letter_code
_entity_poly.pdbx_strand_id
1 'polypeptide(L)'
;MDRVSVALFSFYREDPELARRLDPLLACRLSRSWGTLRIVCRDLSHREKVNGVIALLRPPLEALQLARQISLLVPGQEPLTYPVTVPLPSSLLA
;
A
#
# COMPACT_ATOMS: atom_id res chain seq x y z
N MET A 1 -2.15 16.89 -3.27
CA MET A 1 -2.61 15.49 -3.30
C MET A 1 -1.51 14.66 -3.94
N ASP A 2 -1.08 13.57 -3.31
CA ASP A 2 0.02 12.74 -3.82
C ASP A 2 -0.41 11.98 -5.09
N ARG A 3 0.46 11.89 -6.10
CA ARG A 3 0.14 11.27 -7.41
C ARG A 3 -0.16 9.78 -7.28
N VAL A 4 0.44 9.09 -6.31
CA VAL A 4 0.18 7.66 -6.06
C VAL A 4 -1.23 7.48 -5.52
N SER A 5 -1.67 8.34 -4.59
CA SER A 5 -3.05 8.30 -4.09
C SER A 5 -4.05 8.40 -5.24
N VAL A 6 -3.87 9.38 -6.13
CA VAL A 6 -4.77 9.58 -7.28
C VAL A 6 -4.83 8.33 -8.16
N ALA A 7 -3.69 7.70 -8.42
CA ALA A 7 -3.61 6.47 -9.21
C ALA A 7 -4.33 5.29 -8.51
N LEU A 8 -4.13 5.12 -7.20
CA LEU A 8 -4.79 4.08 -6.41
C LEU A 8 -6.31 4.23 -6.41
N PHE A 9 -6.82 5.45 -6.16
CA PHE A 9 -8.27 5.71 -6.18
C PHE A 9 -8.86 5.59 -7.59
N SER A 10 -8.11 6.01 -8.62
CA SER A 10 -8.55 5.87 -10.02
C SER A 10 -8.65 4.42 -10.47
N PHE A 11 -7.80 3.52 -9.94
CA PHE A 11 -7.86 2.10 -10.25
C PHE A 11 -9.18 1.45 -9.79
N TYR A 12 -9.72 1.88 -8.65
CA TYR A 12 -10.99 1.39 -8.11
C TYR A 12 -12.20 2.23 -8.52
N ARG A 13 -12.09 3.02 -9.59
CA ARG A 13 -13.19 3.86 -10.07
C ARG A 13 -14.44 3.04 -10.44
N GLU A 14 -14.23 1.82 -10.93
CA GLU A 14 -15.30 0.91 -11.34
C GLU A 14 -15.93 0.17 -10.13
N ASP A 15 -15.22 0.10 -8.99
CA ASP A 15 -15.64 -0.58 -7.77
C ASP A 15 -15.69 0.39 -6.57
N PRO A 16 -16.78 1.17 -6.41
CA PRO A 16 -16.88 2.20 -5.39
C PRO A 16 -16.81 1.66 -3.95
N GLU A 17 -17.19 0.40 -3.73
CA GLU A 17 -17.08 -0.26 -2.42
C GLU A 17 -15.61 -0.50 -2.03
N LEU A 18 -14.77 -0.92 -2.98
CA LEU A 18 -13.34 -1.09 -2.75
C LEU A 18 -12.65 0.26 -2.56
N ALA A 19 -13.04 1.27 -3.33
CA ALA A 19 -12.55 2.64 -3.15
C ALA A 19 -12.86 3.19 -1.74
N ARG A 20 -14.05 2.93 -1.20
CA ARG A 20 -14.40 3.30 0.19
C ARG A 20 -13.55 2.59 1.23
N ARG A 21 -13.15 1.33 0.98
CA ARG A 21 -12.25 0.62 1.90
C ARG A 21 -10.85 1.25 1.95
N LEU A 22 -10.44 2.03 0.94
CA LEU A 22 -9.18 2.76 0.93
C LEU A 22 -9.20 4.09 1.67
N ASP A 23 -10.37 4.54 2.16
CA ASP A 23 -10.53 5.76 2.98
C ASP A 23 -9.46 5.96 4.08
N PRO A 24 -9.05 4.95 4.88
CA PRO A 24 -7.98 5.12 5.87
C PRO A 24 -6.65 5.63 5.29
N LEU A 25 -6.38 5.45 4.00
CA LEU A 25 -5.17 5.95 3.35
C LEU A 25 -5.22 7.46 3.08
N LEU A 26 -6.40 8.07 3.02
CA LEU A 26 -6.55 9.52 2.81
C LEU A 26 -5.94 10.32 3.97
N ALA A 27 -5.97 9.75 5.17
CA ALA A 27 -5.36 10.33 6.36
C ALA A 27 -3.87 9.96 6.54
N CYS A 28 -3.32 9.12 5.65
CA CYS A 28 -1.91 8.74 5.65
C CYS A 28 -1.09 9.64 4.73
N ARG A 29 0.18 9.85 5.09
CA ARG A 29 1.13 10.48 4.18
C ARG A 29 1.81 9.42 3.33
N LEU A 30 1.48 9.41 2.05
CA LEU A 30 2.06 8.52 1.06
C LEU A 30 3.32 9.16 0.47
N SER A 31 4.39 8.37 0.33
CA SER A 31 5.62 8.78 -0.34
C SER A 31 6.23 7.60 -1.07
N ARG A 32 6.78 7.85 -2.25
CA ARG A 32 7.40 6.81 -3.07
C ARG A 32 8.89 7.05 -3.14
N SER A 33 9.69 6.05 -2.81
CA SER A 33 11.16 6.13 -2.90
C SER A 33 11.73 4.78 -3.29
N TRP A 34 12.60 4.74 -4.31
CA TRP A 34 13.34 3.53 -4.72
C TRP A 34 12.46 2.28 -4.89
N GLY A 35 11.27 2.42 -5.48
CA GLY A 35 10.33 1.30 -5.67
C GLY A 35 9.62 0.83 -4.41
N THR A 36 9.73 1.56 -3.29
CA THR A 36 8.96 1.34 -2.06
C THR A 36 7.91 2.42 -1.89
N LEU A 37 6.67 2.02 -1.62
CA LEU A 37 5.60 2.90 -1.16
C LEU A 37 5.66 2.99 0.36
N ARG A 38 6.07 4.15 0.87
CA ARG A 38 6.02 4.48 2.29
C ARG A 38 4.67 5.09 2.64
N ILE A 39 4.01 4.51 3.64
CA ILE A 39 2.73 4.96 4.16
C ILE A 39 2.95 5.34 5.62
N VAL A 40 3.04 6.64 5.87
CA VAL A 40 3.18 7.15 7.23
C VAL A 40 1.78 7.25 7.84
N CYS A 41 1.53 6.39 8.82
CA CYS A 41 0.32 6.37 9.62
C CYS A 41 0.50 7.27 10.85
N ARG A 42 -0.60 7.84 11.35
CA ARG A 42 -0.57 8.71 12.53
C ARG A 42 -0.20 7.94 13.80
N ASP A 43 -0.90 6.83 14.03
CA ASP A 43 -0.81 6.03 15.26
C ASP A 43 -0.92 4.53 14.94
N LEU A 44 -0.68 3.70 15.96
CA LEU A 44 -0.82 2.24 15.85
C LEU A 44 -2.22 1.79 15.43
N SER A 45 -3.28 2.36 16.01
CA SER A 45 -4.66 2.02 15.64
C SER A 45 -4.96 2.37 14.17
N HIS A 46 -4.36 3.45 13.66
CA HIS A 46 -4.45 3.80 12.25
C HIS A 46 -3.69 2.81 11.37
N ARG A 47 -2.49 2.40 11.80
CA ARG A 47 -1.69 1.38 11.11
C ARG A 47 -2.45 0.06 10.99
N GLU A 48 -3.19 -0.36 11.99
CA GLU A 48 -3.99 -1.59 11.92
C GLU A 48 -5.11 -1.50 10.86
N LYS A 49 -5.81 -0.36 10.80
CA LYS A 49 -6.80 -0.10 9.75
C LYS A 49 -6.16 -0.15 8.35
N VAL A 50 -4.99 0.46 8.20
CA VAL A 50 -4.24 0.46 6.94
C VAL A 50 -3.72 -0.94 6.60
N ASN A 51 -3.29 -1.71 7.60
CA ASN A 51 -2.86 -3.09 7.41
C ASN A 51 -3.98 -3.95 6.81
N GLY A 52 -5.22 -3.77 7.27
CA GLY A 52 -6.41 -4.44 6.72
C GLY A 52 -6.70 -4.15 5.24
N VAL A 53 -6.10 -3.11 4.66
CA VAL A 53 -6.30 -2.72 3.25
C VAL A 53 -5.06 -2.95 2.39
N ILE A 54 -3.96 -3.48 2.95
CA ILE A 54 -2.73 -3.79 2.19
C ILE A 54 -3.02 -4.75 1.02
N ALA A 55 -3.94 -5.70 1.21
CA ALA A 55 -4.37 -6.61 0.15
C ALA A 55 -5.01 -5.86 -1.04
N LEU A 56 -5.70 -4.75 -0.80
CA LEU A 56 -6.28 -3.88 -1.83
C LEU A 56 -5.25 -2.93 -2.44
N LEU A 57 -4.08 -2.77 -1.83
CA LEU A 57 -3.01 -1.99 -2.42
C LEU A 57 -2.17 -2.80 -3.41
N ARG A 58 -2.09 -4.12 -3.26
CA ARG A 58 -1.25 -4.95 -4.14
C ARG A 58 -1.66 -4.87 -5.62
N PRO A 59 -2.95 -5.06 -6.00
CA PRO A 59 -3.37 -5.03 -7.41
C PRO A 59 -3.02 -3.73 -8.13
N PRO A 60 -3.37 -2.53 -7.63
CA PRO A 60 -3.03 -1.30 -8.33
C PRO A 60 -1.54 -1.02 -8.33
N LEU A 61 -0.79 -1.41 -7.28
CA LEU A 61 0.65 -1.20 -7.25
C LEU A 61 1.39 -2.08 -8.25
N GLU A 62 0.92 -3.30 -8.46
CA GLU A 62 1.45 -4.23 -9.44
C GLU A 62 1.07 -3.82 -10.87
N ALA A 63 -0.23 -3.61 -11.12
CA ALA A 63 -0.75 -3.27 -12.45
C ALA A 63 -0.17 -1.94 -12.99
N LEU A 64 0.01 -0.96 -12.10
CA LEU A 64 0.55 0.36 -12.47
C LEU A 64 2.07 0.47 -12.25
N GLN A 65 2.72 -0.62 -11.82
CA GLN A 65 4.15 -0.68 -11.46
C GLN A 65 4.61 0.49 -10.56
N LEU A 66 3.76 0.90 -9.62
CA LEU A 66 4.02 2.06 -8.77
C LEU A 66 5.07 1.74 -7.70
N ALA A 67 5.05 0.54 -7.14
CA ALA A 67 5.98 0.07 -6.13
C ALA A 67 6.09 -1.46 -6.14
N ARG A 68 7.24 -1.98 -5.70
CA ARG A 68 7.52 -3.40 -5.47
C ARG A 68 7.36 -3.79 -4.00
N GLN A 69 7.34 -2.81 -3.10
CA GLN A 69 7.24 -3.01 -1.67
C GLN A 69 6.39 -1.91 -1.04
N ILE A 70 5.65 -2.23 0.01
CA ILE A 70 4.87 -1.30 0.84
C ILE A 70 5.52 -1.28 2.22
N SER A 71 5.74 -0.10 2.77
CA SER A 71 6.29 0.08 4.11
C SER A 71 5.35 0.97 4.91
N LEU A 72 4.79 0.43 6.00
CA LEU A 72 3.96 1.17 6.95
C LEU A 72 4.87 1.71 8.05
N LEU A 73 4.86 3.03 8.22
CA LEU A 73 5.63 3.70 9.27
C LEU A 73 4.67 4.34 10.27
N VAL A 74 4.97 4.19 11.55
CA VAL A 74 4.33 4.93 12.65
C VAL A 74 5.47 5.55 13.47
N PRO A 75 5.38 6.84 13.83
CA PRO A 75 6.41 7.48 14.65
C PRO A 75 6.60 6.71 15.97
N GLY A 76 7.85 6.34 16.28
CA GLY A 76 8.21 5.61 17.49
C GLY A 76 7.90 4.11 17.46
N GLN A 77 7.63 3.52 16.30
CA GLN A 77 7.36 2.09 16.13
C GLN A 77 8.16 1.51 14.97
N GLU A 78 8.36 0.18 15.01
CA GLU A 78 9.04 -0.54 13.94
C GLU A 78 8.23 -0.52 12.63
N PRO A 79 8.89 -0.27 11.48
CA PRO A 79 8.23 -0.24 10.19
C PRO A 79 7.78 -1.65 9.78
N LEU A 80 6.52 -1.78 9.38
CA LEU A 80 6.02 -3.04 8.80
C LEU A 80 6.21 -3.00 7.29
N THR A 81 6.74 -4.08 6.72
CA THR A 81 7.12 -4.12 5.33
C THR A 81 6.45 -5.28 4.62
N TYR A 82 5.79 -5.01 3.50
CA TYR A 82 5.04 -5.98 2.72
C TYR A 82 5.53 -5.98 1.27
N PRO A 83 5.92 -7.13 0.71
CA PRO A 83 6.21 -7.21 -0.72
C PRO A 83 4.90 -7.06 -1.51
N VAL A 84 4.92 -6.31 -2.62
CA VAL A 84 3.76 -6.19 -3.52
C VAL A 84 3.57 -7.49 -4.28
N THR A 85 4.62 -7.91 -4.99
CA THR A 85 4.73 -9.22 -5.63
C THR A 85 5.50 -10.13 -4.69
N VAL A 86 4.95 -11.30 -4.36
CA VAL A 86 5.71 -12.34 -3.68
C VAL A 86 6.54 -13.01 -4.76
N PRO A 87 7.87 -12.80 -4.84
CA PRO A 87 8.66 -13.59 -5.77
C PRO A 87 8.46 -15.05 -5.37
N LEU A 88 8.01 -15.90 -6.29
CA LEU A 88 8.10 -17.33 -6.05
C LEU A 88 9.57 -17.63 -5.79
N PRO A 89 9.93 -18.23 -4.63
CA PRO A 89 11.29 -18.65 -4.42
C PRO A 89 11.64 -19.64 -5.53
N SER A 90 12.75 -19.40 -6.22
CA SER A 90 13.23 -20.24 -7.34
C SER A 90 13.39 -21.72 -6.95
N SER A 91 13.40 -22.03 -5.65
CA SER A 91 13.37 -23.39 -5.11
C SER A 91 12.10 -24.20 -5.41
N LEU A 92 11.03 -23.59 -5.95
CA LEU A 92 9.79 -24.29 -6.34
C LEU A 92 9.66 -24.53 -7.86
N LEU A 93 10.70 -24.20 -8.64
CA LEU A 93 10.75 -24.44 -10.10
C LEU A 93 11.51 -25.72 -10.48
N ALA A 94 11.62 -26.70 -9.57
CA ALA A 94 12.34 -27.97 -9.77
C ALA A 94 11.40 -29.11 -10.16
#